data_AF-H6QKS9-F1
#
_entry.id   AF-H6QKS9-F1
#
_cell.length_a   1.000
_cell.length_b   1.000
_cell.length_c   1.000
_cell.angle_alpha   90.00
_cell.angle_beta   90.00
_cell.angle_gamma   90.00
#
_symmetry.space_group_name_H-M   'P 1'
#
loop_
_entity.id
_entity.type
_entity.pdbx_description
1 polymer ?
#
loop_
_entity_poly.entity_id
_entity_poly.type
_entity_poly.pdbx_seq_one_letter_code
_entity_poly.pdbx_strand_id
1 'polypeptide(L)' 'MLSLGYESAINLDGDGSSTLFMGGKIINNVTGDEDEVLGEHLVRPVSDAIVLYQII' A
#
# COMPACT_ATOMS: atom_id res chain seq x y z
N MET A 1 -12.42 -7.47 -8.49
CA MET A 1 -12.44 -6.55 -9.65
C MET A 1 -13.58 -6.84 -10.61
N LEU A 2 -13.73 -8.05 -11.15
CA LEU A 2 -14.85 -8.38 -12.05
C LEU A 2 -16.24 -8.10 -11.42
N SER A 3 -16.45 -8.49 -10.15
CA SER A 3 -17.69 -8.20 -9.42
C SER A 3 -17.95 -6.72 -9.15
N LEU A 4 -16.93 -5.86 -9.29
CA LEU A 4 -17.03 -4.41 -9.16
C LEU A 4 -17.17 -3.72 -10.52
N GLY A 5 -17.29 -4.48 -11.62
CA GLY A 5 -17.50 -3.95 -12.97
C GLY A 5 -16.24 -3.51 -13.71
N TYR A 6 -15.03 -3.83 -13.23
CA TYR A 6 -13.80 -3.53 -13.96
C TYR A 6 -13.63 -4.48 -15.16
N GLU A 7 -13.34 -3.91 -16.33
CA GLU A 7 -13.06 -4.66 -17.57
C GLU A 7 -11.66 -5.30 -17.55
N SER A 8 -10.66 -4.57 -17.06
CA SER A 8 -9.28 -5.05 -16.94
C SER A 8 -8.62 -4.51 -15.67
N ALA A 9 -7.64 -5.26 -15.17
CA ALA A 9 -6.83 -4.90 -14.02
C ALA A 9 -5.45 -5.56 -14.14
N ILE A 10 -4.44 -4.94 -13.55
CA ILE A 10 -3.11 -5.50 -13.39
C ILE A 10 -2.78 -5.57 -11.89
N ASN A 11 -2.05 -6.61 -11.49
CA ASN A 11 -1.54 -6.71 -10.14
C ASN A 11 -0.23 -5.92 -10.00
N LEU A 12 -0.07 -5.20 -8.89
CA LEU A 12 1.15 -4.45 -8.56
C LEU A 12 1.93 -5.17 -7.45
N ASP A 13 2.94 -4.50 -6.90
CA ASP A 13 3.69 -5.02 -5.77
C ASP A 13 2.78 -5.17 -4.52
N GLY A 14 2.99 -6.26 -3.78
CA GLY A 14 2.10 -6.74 -2.74
C GLY A 14 2.80 -7.01 -1.41
N ASP A 15 2.20 -7.87 -0.60
CA ASP A 15 2.72 -8.29 0.71
C ASP A 15 3.23 -7.11 1.54
N GLY A 16 4.50 -7.14 1.96
CA GLY A 16 5.10 -6.09 2.78
C GLY A 16 5.24 -4.72 2.12
N SER A 17 5.11 -4.64 0.80
CA SER A 17 5.11 -3.37 0.06
C SER A 17 3.73 -2.73 -0.03
N SER A 18 2.65 -3.48 0.22
CA SER A 18 1.28 -3.02 0.08
C SER A 18 0.95 -1.90 1.08
N THR A 19 0.89 -0.66 0.57
CA THR A 19 0.73 0.54 1.40
C THR A 19 -0.31 1.49 0.81
N LEU A 20 -1.27 1.93 1.64
CA LEU A 20 -2.26 2.95 1.32
C LEU A 20 -2.03 4.17 2.23
N PHE A 21 -1.63 5.27 1.61
CA PHE A 21 -1.37 6.55 2.29
C PHE A 21 -2.41 7.59 1.89
N MET A 22 -3.09 8.17 2.89
CA MET A 22 -4.18 9.13 2.67
C MET A 22 -4.24 10.13 3.81
N GLY A 23 -4.34 11.43 3.49
CA GLY A 23 -4.45 12.48 4.50
C GLY A 23 -3.23 12.59 5.42
N GLY A 24 -2.03 12.34 4.90
CA GLY A 24 -0.77 12.46 5.65
C GLY A 24 -0.42 11.25 6.53
N LYS A 25 -1.16 10.14 6.42
CA LYS A 25 -0.93 8.92 7.21
C LYS A 25 -1.15 7.65 6.41
N ILE A 26 -0.52 6.56 6.85
CA ILE A 26 -0.81 5.20 6.39
C ILE A 26 -2.12 4.75 7.04
N ILE A 27 -3.02 4.16 6.24
CA ILE A 27 -4.38 3.81 6.70
C ILE A 27 -4.71 2.33 6.62
N ASN A 28 -3.91 1.52 5.91
CA ASN A 28 -4.03 0.06 5.94
C ASN A 28 -3.11 -0.55 6.99
N ASN A 29 -3.37 -1.81 7.35
CA ASN A 29 -2.45 -2.58 8.17
C ASN A 29 -1.13 -2.77 7.43
N VAL A 30 -0.04 -2.46 8.12
CA VAL A 30 1.31 -2.67 7.62
C VAL A 30 1.66 -4.14 7.77
N THR A 31 2.16 -4.75 6.69
CA THR A 31 2.55 -6.16 6.63
C THR A 31 4.00 -6.32 6.18
N GLY A 32 4.80 -5.26 6.32
CA GLY A 32 6.23 -5.26 5.99
C GLY A 32 7.06 -6.05 7.00
N ASP A 33 8.35 -5.75 7.03
CA ASP A 33 9.31 -6.52 7.83
C ASP A 33 8.96 -6.40 9.32
N GLU A 34 9.11 -7.49 10.07
CA GLU A 34 8.85 -7.49 11.51
C GLU A 34 10.07 -6.93 12.25
N ASP A 35 9.86 -5.91 13.07
CA ASP A 35 10.84 -5.48 14.05
C ASP A 35 10.84 -6.52 15.19
N GLU A 36 11.83 -7.40 15.21
CA GLU A 36 11.94 -8.47 16.20
C GLU A 36 12.03 -7.97 17.66
N VAL A 37 12.40 -6.71 17.88
CA VAL A 37 12.49 -6.11 19.22
C VAL A 37 11.12 -5.63 19.70
N LEU A 38 10.32 -5.08 18.77
CA LEU A 38 8.99 -4.52 19.07
C LEU A 38 7.86 -5.52 18.83
N GLY A 39 8.10 -6.58 18.04
CA GLY A 39 7.08 -7.50 17.55
C GLY A 39 6.07 -6.84 16.61
N GLU A 40 6.46 -5.77 15.92
CA GLU A 40 5.59 -4.96 15.07
C GLU A 40 6.05 -4.98 13.61
N HIS A 41 5.09 -4.95 12.68
CA HIS A 41 5.40 -4.81 11.26
C HIS A 41 5.74 -3.36 10.90
N LEU A 42 6.89 -3.18 10.27
CA LEU A 42 7.40 -1.91 9.79
C LEU A 42 7.01 -1.64 8.34
N VAL A 43 6.95 -0.36 7.98
CA VAL A 43 6.69 0.07 6.61
C VAL A 43 7.92 -0.25 5.76
N ARG A 44 7.73 -0.99 4.67
CA ARG A 44 8.80 -1.29 3.73
C ARG A 44 9.04 -0.11 2.78
N PRO A 45 10.29 0.31 2.54
CA PRO A 45 10.62 1.22 1.45
C PRO A 45 10.25 0.59 0.09
N VAL A 46 9.58 1.36 -0.76
CA VAL A 46 9.16 0.93 -2.11
C VAL A 46 9.90 1.71 -3.20
N SER A 47 9.99 1.15 -4.41
CA SER A 47 10.64 1.80 -5.56
C SER A 47 9.83 2.99 -6.08
N ASP A 48 8.55 2.74 -6.40
CA ASP A 48 7.66 3.68 -7.05
C ASP A 48 6.29 3.69 -6.37
N ALA A 49 5.55 4.78 -6.52
CA ALA A 49 4.20 4.92 -5.97
C ALA A 49 3.23 5.52 -6.99
N ILE A 50 1.98 5.03 -6.98
CA ILE A 50 0.89 5.66 -7.71
C ILE A 50 0.33 6.79 -6.84
N VAL A 51 0.37 8.01 -7.36
CA VAL A 51 -0.12 9.19 -6.65
C VAL A 51 -1.36 9.74 -7.35
N LEU A 52 -2.47 9.78 -6.60
CA LEU A 52 -3.70 10.45 -7.02
C LEU A 52 -3.76 11.81 -6.31
N TYR A 53 -3.74 12.90 -7.08
CA TYR A 53 -3.82 14.25 -6.55
C TYR A 53 -4.80 15.09 -7.36
N GLN A 54 -5.43 16.07 -6.70
CA GLN A 54 -6.27 17.05 -7.35
C GLN A 54 -5.44 18.30 -7.65
N ILE A 55 -5.47 18.76 -8.89
CA ILE A 55 -5.00 20.09 -9.27
C ILE A 55 -6.16 21.05 -9.02
N ILE A 56 -5.91 22.08 -8.22
CA ILE A 56 -6.87 23.15 -7.89
C ILE A 56 -6.87 24.19 -9.02
#